data_AF-A0A7C5QFC8-F1
#
_entry.id   AF-A0A7C5QFC8-F1
#
_cell.length_a   1.000
_cell.length_b   1.000
_cell.length_c   1.000
_cell.angle_alpha   90.00
_cell.angle_beta   90.00
_cell.angle_gamma   90.00
#
_symmetry.space_group_name_H-M   'P 1'
#
loop_
_entity.id
_entity.type
_entity.pdbx_description
1 polymer ?
#
loop_
_entity_poly.entity_id
_entity_poly.type
_entity_poly.pdbx_seq_one_letter_code
_entity_poly.pdbx_strand_id
1 'polypeptide(L)'
;MKRVVIDPVTRIEGHLRLEVIVDEESGRVKDALSSGTMWRGIELILQGRDPRDAWAFTQRICGVCTSIHALASVRCVEDALGIQIPKNANYIRNIMYGTLQAHDHTVHFYHLHALDWVSPLNALKADPKSTAELQNRLLEKYGSVAELMPDFLGRRAYPRKFPKATPGYYRAFQEKVKKLVESGQLGIFAAHWWDHPDYDLLPPEVHLMAVAHYLNMLDVQREMFIPQVVFGGKNPHPHYIVGGMMCSISMDDMNAPLNAERLAVVEDAIYTQAEAVNLF
;
A
#
# COMPACT_ATOMS: atom_id res chain seq x y z
N MET A 1 -38.56 -2.65 5.68
CA MET A 1 -37.44 -2.93 4.75
C MET A 1 -36.99 -1.60 4.19
N LYS A 2 -35.75 -1.23 4.48
CA LYS A 2 -35.19 0.08 4.15
C LYS A 2 -34.14 -0.07 3.05
N ARG A 3 -34.25 0.74 2.01
CA ARG A 3 -33.18 0.91 1.01
C ARG A 3 -32.19 1.93 1.55
N VAL A 4 -30.93 1.52 1.67
CA VAL A 4 -29.82 2.41 2.03
C VAL A 4 -28.94 2.56 0.80
N VAL A 5 -28.57 3.80 0.48
CA VAL A 5 -27.73 4.14 -0.66
C VAL A 5 -26.42 4.71 -0.13
N ILE A 6 -25.30 4.17 -0.61
CA ILE A 6 -23.94 4.61 -0.26
C ILE A 6 -23.29 5.07 -1.57
N ASP A 7 -23.33 6.38 -1.79
CA ASP A 7 -22.83 7.04 -2.99
C ASP A 7 -22.35 8.46 -2.62
N PRO A 8 -21.04 8.72 -2.57
CA PRO A 8 -19.95 7.83 -2.98
C PRO A 8 -19.60 6.76 -1.93
N VAL A 9 -19.14 5.59 -2.39
CA VAL A 9 -18.26 4.74 -1.57
C VAL A 9 -16.88 5.39 -1.52
N THR A 10 -16.38 5.68 -0.33
CA THR A 10 -15.09 6.36 -0.12
C THR A 10 -14.01 5.37 0.31
N ARG A 11 -12.74 5.83 0.37
CA ARG A 11 -11.56 5.01 0.68
C ARG A 11 -11.39 3.79 -0.25
N ILE A 12 -11.76 3.98 -1.51
CA ILE A 12 -11.50 3.06 -2.62
C ILE A 12 -10.85 3.83 -3.78
N GLU A 13 -10.33 3.10 -4.76
CA GLU A 13 -10.00 3.70 -6.06
C GLU A 13 -11.26 3.78 -6.94
N GLY A 14 -11.39 4.88 -7.69
CA GLY A 14 -12.46 5.04 -8.68
C GLY A 14 -13.83 5.42 -8.09
N HIS A 15 -14.88 4.98 -8.78
CA HIS A 15 -16.26 5.37 -8.50
C HIS A 15 -17.16 4.15 -8.36
N LEU A 16 -17.74 4.00 -7.16
CA LEU A 16 -18.65 2.92 -6.83
C LEU A 16 -19.87 3.48 -6.10
N ARG A 17 -21.03 2.96 -6.48
CA ARG A 17 -22.30 3.11 -5.78
C ARG A 17 -22.73 1.75 -5.24
N LEU A 18 -23.07 1.71 -3.96
CA LEU A 18 -23.72 0.55 -3.35
C LEU A 18 -25.14 0.90 -2.94
N GLU A 19 -26.05 -0.03 -3.16
CA GLU A 19 -27.40 0.04 -2.61
C GLU A 19 -27.72 -1.26 -1.90
N VAL A 20 -28.24 -1.18 -0.68
CA VAL A 20 -28.56 -2.35 0.11
C VAL A 20 -29.99 -2.28 0.62
N ILE A 21 -30.68 -3.43 0.61
CA ILE A 21 -31.99 -3.59 1.23
C ILE A 21 -31.77 -4.21 2.61
N VAL A 22 -32.07 -3.43 3.64
CA VAL A 22 -31.89 -3.84 5.04
C VAL A 22 -33.24 -4.20 5.63
N ASP A 23 -33.28 -5.36 6.26
CA ASP A 23 -34.36 -5.73 7.17
C ASP A 23 -34.15 -4.99 8.50
N GLU A 24 -35.05 -4.07 8.82
CA GLU A 24 -34.88 -3.14 9.95
C GLU A 24 -35.06 -3.84 11.31
N GLU A 25 -35.81 -4.94 11.36
CA GLU A 25 -36.00 -5.69 12.60
C GLU A 25 -34.74 -6.50 12.97
N SER A 26 -34.13 -7.17 11.99
CA SER A 26 -32.95 -8.00 12.22
C SER A 26 -31.61 -7.28 11.98
N GLY A 27 -31.63 -6.11 11.36
CA GLY A 27 -30.43 -5.38 10.91
C GLY A 27 -29.70 -6.05 9.73
N ARG A 28 -30.24 -7.15 9.16
CA ARG A 28 -29.56 -7.94 8.14
C ARG A 28 -29.78 -7.37 6.74
N VAL A 29 -28.71 -7.33 5.95
CA VAL A 29 -28.79 -7.09 4.50
C VAL A 29 -29.50 -8.29 3.85
N LYS A 30 -30.54 -8.01 3.06
CA LYS A 30 -31.32 -9.00 2.31
C LYS A 30 -31.00 -9.00 0.82
N ASP A 31 -30.58 -7.85 0.30
CA ASP A 31 -30.17 -7.68 -1.09
C ASP A 31 -29.14 -6.56 -1.20
N ALA A 32 -28.27 -6.64 -2.21
CA ALA A 32 -27.21 -5.68 -2.45
C ALA A 32 -26.94 -5.51 -3.95
N LEU A 33 -26.90 -4.26 -4.40
CA LEU A 33 -26.52 -3.86 -5.75
C LEU A 33 -25.16 -3.17 -5.72
N SER A 34 -24.25 -3.62 -6.59
CA SER A 34 -22.95 -3.01 -6.83
C SER A 34 -22.89 -2.40 -8.22
N SER A 35 -22.68 -1.08 -8.29
CA SER A 35 -22.69 -0.31 -9.54
C SER A 35 -21.41 0.48 -9.71
N GLY A 36 -20.56 0.05 -10.65
CA GLY A 36 -19.42 0.85 -11.10
C GLY A 36 -19.91 2.09 -11.85
N THR A 37 -19.57 3.29 -11.36
CA THR A 37 -20.12 4.55 -11.86
C THR A 37 -19.15 5.32 -12.75
N MET A 38 -18.17 4.62 -13.37
CA MET A 38 -17.23 5.20 -14.32
C MET A 38 -16.85 4.25 -15.46
N TRP A 39 -16.51 4.81 -16.62
CA TRP A 39 -15.94 4.07 -17.75
C TRP A 39 -15.04 4.99 -18.59
N ARG A 40 -13.95 4.46 -19.14
CA ARG A 40 -12.99 5.19 -20.00
C ARG A 40 -12.71 4.53 -21.34
N GLY A 41 -13.10 3.27 -21.56
CA GLY A 41 -12.97 2.60 -22.85
C GLY A 41 -11.55 2.36 -23.36
N ILE A 42 -10.60 1.99 -22.48
CA ILE A 42 -9.21 1.72 -22.87
C ILE A 42 -9.11 0.64 -23.96
N GLU A 43 -9.99 -0.35 -23.94
CA GLU A 43 -10.07 -1.41 -24.95
C GLU A 43 -10.34 -0.86 -26.35
N LEU A 44 -11.24 0.12 -26.47
CA LEU A 44 -11.54 0.80 -27.72
C LEU A 44 -10.37 1.68 -28.17
N ILE A 45 -9.74 2.38 -27.22
CA ILE A 45 -8.60 3.26 -27.48
C ILE A 45 -7.42 2.46 -28.06
N LEU A 46 -7.23 1.20 -27.68
CA LEU A 46 -6.13 0.35 -28.13
C LEU A 46 -6.29 -0.19 -29.56
N GLN A 47 -7.49 -0.14 -30.14
CA GLN A 47 -7.73 -0.64 -31.50
C GLN A 47 -6.87 0.12 -32.52
N GLY A 48 -6.15 -0.62 -33.37
CA GLY A 48 -5.29 -0.06 -34.41
C GLY A 48 -3.96 0.53 -33.90
N ARG A 49 -3.65 0.44 -32.60
CA ARG A 49 -2.35 0.87 -32.06
C ARG A 49 -1.27 -0.19 -32.28
N ASP A 50 -0.01 0.26 -32.28
CA ASP A 50 1.13 -0.64 -32.28
C ASP A 50 1.14 -1.46 -30.98
N PRO A 51 1.23 -2.81 -31.05
CA PRO A 51 1.30 -3.65 -29.86
C PRO A 51 2.42 -3.27 -28.88
N ARG A 52 3.53 -2.68 -29.37
CA ARG A 52 4.65 -2.23 -28.53
C ARG A 52 4.30 -1.05 -27.63
N ASP A 53 3.28 -0.28 -27.99
CA ASP A 53 2.82 0.88 -27.22
C ASP A 53 1.71 0.51 -26.22
N ALA A 54 1.08 -0.66 -26.39
CA ALA A 54 -0.12 -1.05 -25.64
C ALA A 54 0.06 -0.96 -24.12
N TRP A 55 1.24 -1.36 -23.61
CA TRP A 55 1.54 -1.34 -22.17
C TRP A 55 1.44 0.07 -21.59
N ALA A 56 1.83 1.10 -22.34
CA ALA A 56 1.82 2.47 -21.86
C ALA A 56 0.37 2.96 -21.66
N PHE A 57 -0.54 2.57 -22.57
CA PHE A 57 -1.97 2.89 -22.49
C PHE A 57 -2.67 2.08 -21.38
N THR A 58 -2.51 0.76 -21.36
CA THR A 58 -3.15 -0.10 -20.35
C THR A 58 -2.69 0.25 -18.94
N GLN A 59 -1.44 0.67 -18.75
CA GLN A 59 -0.95 1.09 -17.44
C GLN A 59 -1.73 2.27 -16.84
N ARG A 60 -2.38 3.10 -17.66
CA ARG A 60 -3.21 4.21 -17.19
C ARG A 60 -4.62 3.74 -16.81
N ILE A 61 -4.92 2.44 -16.89
CA ILE A 61 -6.14 1.88 -16.29
C ILE A 61 -6.15 2.15 -14.78
N CYS A 62 -5.05 2.04 -14.06
CA CYS A 62 -5.06 2.33 -12.62
C CYS A 62 -3.72 2.88 -12.13
N GLY A 63 -3.77 3.91 -11.29
CA GLY A 63 -2.62 4.50 -10.61
C GLY A 63 -2.28 3.84 -9.27
N VAL A 64 -3.22 3.10 -8.66
CA VAL A 64 -3.03 2.38 -7.39
C VAL A 64 -2.34 1.05 -7.65
N CYS A 65 -2.99 0.13 -8.37
CA CYS A 65 -2.36 -1.11 -8.83
C CYS A 65 -1.44 -0.86 -10.03
N THR A 66 -0.63 0.20 -9.97
CA THR A 66 0.28 0.60 -11.02
C THR A 66 1.25 -0.52 -11.38
N SER A 67 1.86 -0.48 -12.56
CA SER A 67 2.74 -1.56 -13.06
C SER A 67 2.02 -2.81 -13.59
N ILE A 68 0.94 -3.30 -12.95
CA ILE A 68 0.38 -4.62 -13.28
C ILE A 68 -0.22 -4.70 -14.69
N HIS A 69 -0.93 -3.65 -15.13
CA HIS A 69 -1.51 -3.61 -16.48
C HIS A 69 -0.46 -3.48 -17.57
N ALA A 70 0.69 -2.83 -17.29
CA ALA A 70 1.82 -2.80 -18.21
C ALA A 70 2.47 -4.19 -18.31
N LEU A 71 2.71 -4.83 -17.16
CA LEU A 71 3.28 -6.17 -17.09
C LEU A 71 2.41 -7.21 -17.82
N ALA A 72 1.09 -7.16 -17.62
CA ALA A 72 0.15 -8.01 -18.33
C ALA A 72 0.20 -7.74 -19.85
N SER A 73 0.19 -6.46 -20.26
CA SER A 73 0.22 -6.09 -21.67
C SER A 73 1.49 -6.58 -22.38
N VAL A 74 2.69 -6.35 -21.82
CA VAL A 74 3.92 -6.84 -22.46
C VAL A 74 3.95 -8.37 -22.55
N ARG A 75 3.45 -9.07 -21.53
CA ARG A 75 3.33 -10.55 -21.56
C ARG A 75 2.38 -11.03 -22.66
N CYS A 76 1.23 -10.39 -22.83
CA CYS A 76 0.29 -10.74 -23.89
C CYS A 76 0.89 -10.54 -25.29
N VAL A 77 1.63 -9.45 -25.50
CA VAL A 77 2.28 -9.18 -26.80
C VAL A 77 3.44 -10.14 -27.04
N GLU A 78 4.24 -10.43 -26.02
CA GLU A 78 5.34 -11.40 -26.09
C GLU A 78 4.82 -12.81 -26.41
N ASP A 79 3.74 -13.24 -25.77
CA ASP A 79 3.08 -14.51 -26.04
C ASP A 79 2.59 -14.59 -27.49
N ALA A 80 1.86 -13.56 -27.95
CA ALA A 80 1.35 -13.48 -29.32
C ALA A 80 2.45 -13.52 -30.41
N LEU A 81 3.65 -13.03 -30.09
CA LEU A 81 4.79 -12.98 -31.01
C LEU A 81 5.84 -14.09 -30.77
N GLY A 82 5.61 -14.98 -29.80
CA GLY A 82 6.58 -16.03 -29.44
C GLY A 82 7.90 -15.51 -28.87
N ILE A 83 7.91 -14.33 -28.26
CA ILE A 83 9.11 -13.70 -27.71
C ILE A 83 9.44 -14.30 -26.34
N GLN A 84 10.67 -14.79 -26.18
CA GLN A 84 11.23 -15.22 -24.91
C GLN A 84 12.14 -14.13 -24.35
N ILE A 85 11.82 -13.58 -23.18
CA ILE A 85 12.60 -12.51 -22.56
C ILE A 85 13.86 -13.07 -21.86
N PRO A 86 14.93 -12.28 -21.75
CA PRO A 86 16.10 -12.66 -20.95
C PRO A 86 15.75 -12.86 -19.47
N LYS A 87 16.49 -13.76 -18.80
CA LYS A 87 16.31 -14.11 -17.38
C LYS A 87 16.30 -12.88 -16.45
N ASN A 88 17.22 -11.94 -16.68
CA ASN A 88 17.30 -10.72 -15.87
C ASN A 88 16.08 -9.81 -16.03
N ALA A 89 15.50 -9.74 -17.24
CA ALA A 89 14.26 -8.99 -17.45
C ALA A 89 13.09 -9.63 -16.69
N ASN A 90 13.00 -10.96 -16.67
CA ASN A 90 12.00 -11.66 -15.86
C ASN A 90 12.16 -11.35 -14.36
N TYR A 91 13.39 -11.40 -13.84
CA TYR A 91 13.66 -11.07 -12.44
C TYR A 91 13.30 -9.64 -12.08
N ILE A 92 13.69 -8.67 -12.91
CA ILE A 92 13.34 -7.26 -12.70
C ILE A 92 11.81 -7.08 -12.70
N ARG A 93 11.09 -7.68 -13.66
CA ARG A 93 9.63 -7.62 -13.71
C ARG A 93 8.99 -8.21 -12.46
N ASN A 94 9.52 -9.32 -11.94
CA ASN A 94 9.03 -9.95 -10.71
C ASN A 94 9.34 -9.11 -9.47
N ILE A 95 10.50 -8.45 -9.39
CA ILE A 95 10.82 -7.51 -8.30
C ILE A 95 9.88 -6.30 -8.32
N MET A 96 9.64 -5.71 -9.50
CA MET A 96 8.70 -4.60 -9.64
C MET A 96 7.27 -5.00 -9.25
N TYR A 97 6.85 -6.22 -9.58
CA TYR A 97 5.56 -6.77 -9.16
C TYR A 97 5.49 -7.04 -7.65
N GLY A 98 6.52 -7.67 -7.07
CA GLY A 98 6.60 -7.87 -5.61
C GLY A 98 6.57 -6.54 -4.84
N THR A 99 7.26 -5.53 -5.38
CA THR A 99 7.22 -4.15 -4.85
C THR A 99 5.81 -3.56 -4.89
N LEU A 100 5.07 -3.75 -5.98
CA LEU A 100 3.68 -3.33 -6.06
C LEU A 100 2.84 -3.99 -4.97
N GLN A 101 2.96 -5.31 -4.83
CA GLN A 101 2.14 -6.07 -3.87
C GLN A 101 2.38 -5.62 -2.43
N ALA A 102 3.65 -5.47 -2.03
CA ALA A 102 4.00 -5.00 -0.70
C ALA A 102 3.44 -3.60 -0.44
N HIS A 103 3.62 -2.69 -1.41
CA HIS A 103 3.15 -1.31 -1.29
C HIS A 103 1.62 -1.21 -1.24
N ASP A 104 0.93 -1.76 -2.24
CA ASP A 104 -0.51 -1.64 -2.43
C ASP A 104 -1.24 -2.22 -1.21
N HIS A 105 -0.82 -3.38 -0.72
CA HIS A 105 -1.42 -3.98 0.48
C HIS A 105 -1.18 -3.17 1.75
N THR A 106 0.01 -2.59 1.90
CA THR A 106 0.33 -1.74 3.07
C THR A 106 -0.53 -0.47 3.06
N VAL A 107 -0.60 0.22 1.92
CA VAL A 107 -1.43 1.43 1.78
C VAL A 107 -2.92 1.10 1.89
N HIS A 108 -3.37 0.01 1.29
CA HIS A 108 -4.76 -0.43 1.43
C HIS A 108 -5.10 -0.69 2.91
N PHE A 109 -4.29 -1.49 3.60
CA PHE A 109 -4.56 -1.83 5.00
C PHE A 109 -4.63 -0.59 5.86
N TYR A 110 -3.63 0.30 5.80
CA TYR A 110 -3.59 1.48 6.66
C TYR A 110 -4.51 2.59 6.15
N HIS A 111 -4.33 3.07 4.93
CA HIS A 111 -4.93 4.33 4.48
C HIS A 111 -6.33 4.19 3.90
N LEU A 112 -6.73 2.98 3.48
CA LEU A 112 -8.07 2.71 2.97
C LEU A 112 -8.93 1.97 3.99
N HIS A 113 -8.40 0.93 4.63
CA HIS A 113 -9.22 -0.01 5.41
C HIS A 113 -9.16 0.21 6.94
N ALA A 114 -8.03 0.64 7.51
CA ALA A 114 -7.85 0.64 8.97
C ALA A 114 -8.90 1.48 9.71
N LEU A 115 -9.37 2.57 9.12
CA LEU A 115 -10.37 3.44 9.75
C LEU A 115 -11.76 2.81 9.85
N ASP A 116 -12.01 1.64 9.26
CA ASP A 116 -13.20 0.82 9.56
C ASP A 116 -13.07 0.09 10.90
N TRP A 117 -11.83 -0.12 11.37
CA TRP A 117 -11.52 -0.91 12.55
C TRP A 117 -11.03 -0.06 13.72
N VAL A 118 -10.36 1.07 13.43
CA VAL A 118 -9.75 1.91 14.46
C VAL A 118 -10.23 3.36 14.45
N SER A 119 -10.44 3.91 15.65
CA SER A 119 -10.96 5.26 15.86
C SER A 119 -9.89 6.17 16.47
N PRO A 120 -9.59 7.32 15.83
CA PRO A 120 -8.74 8.35 16.43
C PRO A 120 -9.30 8.89 17.75
N LEU A 121 -10.62 8.87 17.97
CA LEU A 121 -11.21 9.30 19.23
C LEU A 121 -10.99 8.28 20.35
N ASN A 122 -11.12 6.99 20.07
CA ASN A 122 -10.81 5.95 21.06
C ASN A 122 -9.31 5.89 21.39
N ALA A 123 -8.42 6.25 20.44
CA ALA A 123 -7.00 6.38 20.70
C ALA A 123 -6.66 7.45 21.78
N LEU A 124 -7.51 8.47 21.98
CA LEU A 124 -7.33 9.48 23.03
C LEU A 124 -7.58 8.94 24.45
N LYS A 125 -8.28 7.81 24.57
CA LYS A 125 -8.58 7.14 25.85
C LYS A 125 -7.44 6.22 26.31
N ALA A 126 -6.47 5.94 25.44
CA ALA A 126 -5.42 4.96 25.69
C ALA A 126 -4.40 5.44 26.72
N ASP A 127 -3.84 4.52 27.50
CA ASP A 127 -2.61 4.78 28.25
C ASP A 127 -1.38 4.52 27.35
N PRO A 128 -0.55 5.55 27.05
CA PRO A 128 0.62 5.39 26.19
C PRO A 128 1.64 4.36 26.69
N LYS A 129 1.73 4.14 28.00
CA LYS A 129 2.62 3.11 28.57
C LYS A 129 2.10 1.72 28.22
N SER A 130 0.82 1.46 28.47
CA SER A 130 0.15 0.20 28.12
C SER A 130 0.17 -0.07 26.62
N THR A 131 0.06 0.96 25.77
CA THR A 131 0.21 0.83 24.32
C THR A 131 1.64 0.41 23.94
N ALA A 132 2.66 0.99 24.57
CA ALA A 132 4.05 0.59 24.36
C ALA A 132 4.30 -0.87 24.77
N GLU A 133 3.79 -1.28 25.93
CA GLU A 133 3.88 -2.66 26.40
C GLU A 133 3.15 -3.65 25.47
N LEU A 134 2.01 -3.24 24.90
CA LEU A 134 1.31 -4.04 23.90
C LEU A 134 2.16 -4.28 22.64
N GLN A 135 2.68 -3.20 22.02
CA GLN A 135 3.53 -3.33 20.83
C GLN A 135 4.77 -4.19 21.11
N ASN A 136 5.45 -3.98 22.23
CA ASN A 136 6.63 -4.77 22.59
C ASN A 136 6.32 -6.26 22.74
N ARG A 137 5.18 -6.62 23.35
CA ARG A 137 4.74 -8.03 23.44
C ARG A 137 4.43 -8.64 22.07
N LEU A 138 3.84 -7.87 21.16
CA LEU A 138 3.58 -8.34 19.79
C LEU A 138 4.89 -8.56 19.03
N LEU A 139 5.85 -7.65 19.16
CA LEU A 139 7.18 -7.78 18.55
C LEU A 139 7.96 -8.96 19.12
N GLU A 140 7.90 -9.20 20.43
CA GLU A 140 8.52 -10.38 21.05
C GLU A 140 7.91 -11.67 20.51
N LYS A 141 6.59 -11.69 20.31
CA LYS A 141 5.87 -12.89 19.84
C LYS A 141 6.01 -13.15 18.34
N TYR A 142 6.01 -12.10 17.51
CA TYR A 142 5.89 -12.21 16.05
C TYR A 142 7.03 -11.55 15.27
N GLY A 143 7.86 -10.72 15.90
CA GLY A 143 8.89 -9.92 15.23
C GLY A 143 10.04 -10.73 14.65
N SER A 144 10.27 -11.95 15.13
CA SER A 144 11.30 -12.85 14.58
C SER A 144 11.03 -13.27 13.13
N VAL A 145 9.81 -13.10 12.62
CA VAL A 145 9.50 -13.29 11.19
C VAL A 145 10.33 -12.34 10.33
N ALA A 146 10.62 -11.12 10.81
CA ALA A 146 11.49 -10.19 10.09
C ALA A 146 12.94 -10.71 9.99
N GLU A 147 13.41 -11.52 10.93
CA GLU A 147 14.77 -12.07 10.93
C GLU A 147 14.98 -13.19 9.89
N LEU A 148 13.89 -13.75 9.33
CA LEU A 148 13.95 -14.78 8.30
C LEU A 148 14.50 -14.30 6.95
N MET A 149 14.69 -12.98 6.78
CA MET A 149 15.28 -12.41 5.58
C MET A 149 16.81 -12.30 5.70
N PRO A 150 17.57 -13.02 4.86
CA PRO A 150 19.03 -12.94 4.87
C PRO A 150 19.50 -11.53 4.53
N ASP A 151 20.41 -11.00 5.34
CA ASP A 151 21.16 -9.78 5.04
C ASP A 151 22.41 -10.13 4.21
N PHE A 152 22.22 -10.41 2.92
CA PHE A 152 23.29 -10.92 2.06
C PHE A 152 24.48 -9.96 1.94
N LEU A 153 24.25 -8.66 2.11
CA LEU A 153 25.27 -7.62 1.97
C LEU A 153 25.64 -6.91 3.29
N GLY A 154 25.07 -7.34 4.43
CA GLY A 154 25.36 -6.73 5.73
C GLY A 154 24.83 -5.29 5.87
N ARG A 155 23.88 -4.89 5.02
CA ARG A 155 23.36 -3.51 4.92
C ARG A 155 22.12 -3.24 5.76
N ARG A 156 21.56 -4.28 6.40
CA ARG A 156 20.44 -4.18 7.34
C ARG A 156 20.81 -3.46 8.65
N ALA A 157 22.03 -2.92 8.74
CA ALA A 157 22.63 -2.25 9.90
C ALA A 157 21.95 -0.94 10.36
N TYR A 158 20.67 -0.70 10.05
CA TYR A 158 19.90 0.42 10.58
C TYR A 158 18.86 -0.02 11.63
N PRO A 159 19.27 -0.45 12.84
CA PRO A 159 18.38 -0.81 13.96
C PRO A 159 17.60 0.38 14.55
N ARG A 160 17.45 1.48 13.81
CA ARG A 160 16.86 2.75 14.27
C ARG A 160 15.58 3.16 13.55
N LYS A 161 15.18 2.46 12.48
CA LYS A 161 14.05 2.90 11.67
C LYS A 161 12.70 2.48 12.26
N PHE A 162 12.57 1.32 12.94
CA PHE A 162 11.25 0.75 13.25
C PHE A 162 11.21 -0.26 14.42
N PRO A 163 10.08 -0.37 15.16
CA PRO A 163 9.28 0.69 15.76
C PRO A 163 9.83 1.10 17.13
N LYS A 164 9.77 2.39 17.46
CA LYS A 164 10.12 2.91 18.79
C LYS A 164 8.94 2.68 19.74
N ALA A 165 8.74 1.45 20.18
CA ALA A 165 7.66 1.07 21.10
C ALA A 165 7.92 1.58 22.54
N THR A 166 7.96 2.90 22.70
CA THR A 166 8.20 3.57 23.99
C THR A 166 6.98 4.38 24.42
N PRO A 167 6.75 4.57 25.73
CA PRO A 167 5.63 5.40 26.20
C PRO A 167 5.68 6.84 25.67
N GLY A 168 6.88 7.41 25.53
CA GLY A 168 7.07 8.77 24.99
C GLY A 168 6.67 8.89 23.51
N TYR A 169 6.94 7.84 22.72
CA TYR A 169 6.54 7.76 21.32
C TYR A 169 5.00 7.78 21.17
N TYR A 170 4.28 6.90 21.87
CA TYR A 170 2.82 6.87 21.79
C TYR A 170 2.17 8.12 22.39
N ARG A 171 2.76 8.71 23.43
CA ARG A 171 2.30 10.00 23.97
C ARG A 171 2.40 11.11 22.93
N ALA A 172 3.49 11.17 22.16
CA ALA A 172 3.64 12.16 21.10
C ALA A 172 2.58 12.02 20.00
N PHE A 173 2.23 10.78 19.61
CA PHE A 173 1.15 10.53 18.66
C PHE A 173 -0.23 10.89 19.24
N GLN A 174 -0.50 10.50 20.48
CA GLN A 174 -1.75 10.85 21.16
C GLN A 174 -1.95 12.36 21.25
N GLU A 175 -0.92 13.12 21.61
CA GLU A 175 -0.97 14.59 21.63
C GLU A 175 -1.18 15.19 20.24
N LYS A 176 -0.65 14.56 19.18
CA LYS A 176 -0.89 15.00 17.79
C LYS A 176 -2.36 14.83 17.40
N VAL A 177 -2.95 13.68 17.75
CA VAL A 177 -4.38 13.40 17.52
C VAL A 177 -5.23 14.36 18.35
N LYS A 178 -4.89 14.57 19.63
CA LYS A 178 -5.60 15.47 20.52
C LYS A 178 -5.67 16.90 19.97
N LYS A 179 -4.52 17.45 19.55
CA LYS A 179 -4.47 18.79 18.92
C LYS A 179 -5.34 18.89 17.67
N LEU A 180 -5.38 17.84 16.85
CA LEU A 180 -6.23 17.81 15.66
C LEU A 180 -7.71 17.86 16.05
N VAL A 181 -8.12 17.07 17.04
CA VAL A 181 -9.51 17.07 17.54
C VAL A 181 -9.88 18.41 18.16
N GLU A 182 -9.03 18.96 19.02
CA GLU A 182 -9.22 20.27 19.66
C GLU A 182 -9.26 21.43 18.66
N SER A 183 -8.60 21.30 17.51
CA SER A 183 -8.64 22.32 16.46
C SER A 183 -10.01 22.43 15.77
N GLY A 184 -10.85 21.40 15.85
CA GLY A 184 -12.11 21.30 15.09
C GLY A 184 -11.91 21.10 13.58
N GLN A 185 -10.68 21.13 13.06
CA GLN A 185 -10.35 20.93 11.65
C GLN A 185 -9.94 19.47 11.40
N LEU A 186 -10.93 18.57 11.45
CA LEU A 186 -10.69 17.12 11.44
C LEU A 186 -10.21 16.55 10.09
N GLY A 187 -10.32 17.32 9.00
CA GLY A 187 -9.86 16.91 7.67
C GLY A 187 -10.48 15.58 7.24
N ILE A 188 -9.64 14.60 6.90
CA ILE A 188 -10.08 13.25 6.51
C ILE A 188 -10.81 12.49 7.63
N PHE A 189 -10.74 12.97 8.89
CA PHE A 189 -11.44 12.39 10.03
C PHE A 189 -12.78 13.09 10.33
N ALA A 190 -13.25 14.00 9.47
CA ALA A 190 -14.56 14.64 9.61
C ALA A 190 -15.70 13.65 9.26
N ALA A 191 -15.83 12.59 10.07
CA ALA A 191 -16.80 11.52 9.92
C ALA A 191 -17.81 11.51 11.07
N HIS A 192 -19.01 11.01 10.80
CA HIS A 192 -20.14 11.01 11.75
C HIS A 192 -20.35 9.65 12.45
N TRP A 193 -19.38 8.74 12.38
CA TRP A 193 -19.52 7.36 12.86
C TRP A 193 -18.47 6.96 13.91
N TRP A 194 -17.68 7.90 14.44
CA TRP A 194 -16.63 7.57 15.43
C TRP A 194 -17.16 7.09 16.77
N ASP A 195 -18.44 7.32 17.04
CA ASP A 195 -19.22 6.86 18.19
C ASP A 195 -19.91 5.50 17.94
N HIS A 196 -19.67 4.87 16.78
CA HIS A 196 -20.21 3.55 16.50
C HIS A 196 -19.70 2.51 17.52
N PRO A 197 -20.57 1.70 18.13
CA PRO A 197 -20.20 0.79 19.24
C PRO A 197 -19.17 -0.28 18.83
N ASP A 198 -19.10 -0.64 17.55
CA ASP A 198 -18.13 -1.64 17.07
C ASP A 198 -16.67 -1.20 17.25
N TYR A 199 -16.39 0.11 17.37
CA TYR A 199 -15.04 0.55 17.71
C TYR A 199 -14.65 0.17 19.14
N ASP A 200 -15.61 -0.04 20.05
CA ASP A 200 -15.33 -0.46 21.42
C ASP A 200 -15.02 -1.97 21.54
N LEU A 201 -15.07 -2.72 20.43
CA LEU A 201 -14.59 -4.11 20.36
C LEU A 201 -13.07 -4.21 20.55
N LEU A 202 -12.33 -3.14 20.24
CA LEU A 202 -10.89 -3.06 20.45
C LEU A 202 -10.57 -2.15 21.63
N PRO A 203 -9.55 -2.47 22.44
CA PRO A 203 -9.15 -1.61 23.54
C PRO A 203 -8.52 -0.31 23.02
N PRO A 204 -8.61 0.81 23.76
CA PRO A 204 -7.99 2.09 23.42
C PRO A 204 -6.53 1.98 22.96
N GLU A 205 -5.74 1.11 23.58
CA GLU A 205 -4.33 0.88 23.26
C GLU A 205 -4.14 0.37 21.83
N VAL A 206 -5.03 -0.50 21.32
CA VAL A 206 -4.96 -0.97 19.93
C VAL A 206 -5.25 0.16 18.97
N HIS A 207 -6.20 1.04 19.28
CA HIS A 207 -6.48 2.22 18.47
C HIS A 207 -5.27 3.16 18.39
N LEU A 208 -4.65 3.48 19.53
CA LEU A 208 -3.48 4.37 19.55
C LEU A 208 -2.29 3.76 18.80
N MET A 209 -2.08 2.45 18.95
CA MET A 209 -1.05 1.71 18.21
C MET A 209 -1.28 1.81 16.70
N ALA A 210 -2.48 1.43 16.24
CA ALA A 210 -2.83 1.43 14.82
C ALA A 210 -2.85 2.82 14.19
N VAL A 211 -3.31 3.86 14.92
CA VAL A 211 -3.26 5.25 14.42
C VAL A 211 -1.82 5.76 14.30
N ALA A 212 -0.93 5.36 15.22
CA ALA A 212 0.50 5.66 15.07
C ALA A 212 1.10 4.93 13.84
N HIS A 213 0.70 3.68 13.60
CA HIS A 213 1.14 2.91 12.44
C HIS A 213 0.62 3.51 11.13
N TYR A 214 -0.66 3.89 11.09
CA TYR A 214 -1.29 4.60 9.96
C TYR A 214 -0.49 5.83 9.54
N LEU A 215 -0.11 6.67 10.51
CA LEU A 215 0.62 7.91 10.26
C LEU A 215 2.06 7.64 9.83
N ASN A 216 2.73 6.65 10.43
CA ASN A 216 4.06 6.25 9.97
C ASN A 216 4.03 5.71 8.54
N MET A 217 3.09 4.83 8.23
CA MET A 217 3.05 4.19 6.91
C MET A 217 2.80 5.17 5.79
N LEU A 218 2.23 6.35 6.08
CA LEU A 218 2.14 7.45 5.11
C LEU A 218 3.52 7.97 4.67
N ASP A 219 4.48 7.99 5.60
CA ASP A 219 5.87 8.37 5.34
C ASP A 219 6.68 7.22 4.73
N VAL A 220 6.53 6.00 5.24
CA VAL A 220 7.34 4.84 4.83
C VAL A 220 7.04 4.38 3.41
N GLN A 221 5.76 4.43 3.03
CA GLN A 221 5.31 3.89 1.74
C GLN A 221 6.04 4.51 0.53
N ARG A 222 6.52 5.76 0.62
CA ARG A 222 7.28 6.41 -0.46
C ARG A 222 8.62 5.74 -0.76
N GLU A 223 9.24 5.11 0.23
CA GLU A 223 10.49 4.39 0.07
C GLU A 223 10.27 3.01 -0.55
N MET A 224 9.06 2.43 -0.36
CA MET A 224 8.74 1.09 -0.86
C MET A 224 8.81 1.03 -2.39
N PHE A 225 8.50 2.10 -3.12
CA PHE A 225 8.46 2.09 -4.59
C PHE A 225 9.81 2.25 -5.28
N ILE A 226 10.89 2.49 -4.53
CA ILE A 226 12.23 2.73 -5.09
C ILE A 226 12.61 1.69 -6.16
N PRO A 227 12.32 0.38 -6.01
CA PRO A 227 12.61 -0.59 -7.07
C PRO A 227 11.93 -0.26 -8.40
N GLN A 228 10.68 0.23 -8.39
CA GLN A 228 10.00 0.65 -9.62
C GLN A 228 10.60 1.95 -10.20
N VAL A 229 11.11 2.84 -9.37
CA VAL A 229 11.81 4.06 -9.82
C VAL A 229 13.15 3.68 -10.47
N VAL A 230 13.91 2.79 -9.85
CA VAL A 230 15.22 2.33 -10.37
C VAL A 230 15.06 1.55 -11.67
N PHE A 231 14.12 0.59 -11.71
CA PHE A 231 13.95 -0.29 -12.88
C PHE A 231 13.09 0.30 -13.98
N GLY A 232 12.12 1.14 -13.64
CA GLY A 232 11.12 1.69 -14.56
C GLY A 232 11.16 3.21 -14.72
N GLY A 233 12.10 3.89 -14.05
CA GLY A 233 12.32 5.33 -14.15
C GLY A 233 11.41 6.21 -13.28
N LYS A 234 10.23 5.70 -12.85
CA LYS A 234 9.30 6.45 -12.00
C LYS A 234 8.25 5.56 -11.33
N ASN A 235 7.58 6.12 -10.33
CA ASN A 235 6.32 5.64 -9.79
C ASN A 235 5.43 6.86 -9.43
N PRO A 236 4.10 6.82 -9.69
CA PRO A 236 3.35 5.79 -10.41
C PRO A 236 3.70 5.70 -11.91
N HIS A 237 3.28 4.59 -12.51
CA HIS A 237 3.42 4.27 -13.94
C HIS A 237 4.86 4.08 -14.44
N PRO A 238 5.63 3.14 -13.87
CA PRO A 238 6.98 2.79 -14.36
C PRO A 238 6.99 2.30 -15.82
N HIS A 239 8.08 2.50 -16.53
CA HIS A 239 8.20 2.09 -17.94
C HIS A 239 8.50 0.60 -18.10
N TYR A 240 7.93 0.02 -19.16
CA TYR A 240 8.15 -1.35 -19.62
C TYR A 240 8.54 -1.35 -21.10
N ILE A 241 8.97 -2.50 -21.61
CA ILE A 241 9.16 -2.71 -23.05
C ILE A 241 8.84 -4.16 -23.40
N VAL A 242 8.23 -4.38 -24.56
CA VAL A 242 8.06 -5.71 -25.15
C VAL A 242 9.44 -6.31 -25.43
N GLY A 243 9.69 -7.52 -24.96
CA GLY A 243 10.97 -8.24 -25.10
C GLY A 243 11.94 -8.09 -23.92
N GLY A 244 11.62 -7.28 -22.90
CA GLY A 244 12.46 -7.20 -21.72
C GLY A 244 12.19 -6.02 -20.78
N MET A 245 13.25 -5.30 -20.41
CA MET A 245 13.22 -4.08 -19.59
C MET A 245 14.21 -3.06 -20.17
N MET A 246 13.90 -1.76 -20.01
CA MET A 246 14.70 -0.65 -20.58
C MET A 246 16.01 -0.39 -19.82
N CYS A 247 16.10 -0.86 -18.58
CA CYS A 247 17.22 -0.61 -17.67
C CYS A 247 18.37 -1.59 -17.94
N SER A 248 19.29 -1.19 -18.83
CA SER A 248 20.50 -1.97 -19.11
C SER A 248 21.39 -2.08 -17.86
N ILE A 249 22.11 -3.20 -17.76
CA ILE A 249 22.95 -3.54 -16.61
C ILE A 249 24.41 -3.47 -17.03
N SER A 250 25.22 -2.74 -16.26
CA SER A 250 26.68 -2.80 -16.31
C SER A 250 27.26 -2.65 -14.91
N MET A 251 28.16 -3.56 -14.54
CA MET A 251 28.86 -3.49 -13.25
C MET A 251 30.16 -2.66 -13.34
N ASP A 252 30.62 -2.39 -14.56
CA ASP A 252 31.88 -1.68 -14.84
C ASP A 252 31.63 -0.21 -15.24
N ASP A 253 30.41 0.12 -15.69
CA ASP A 253 30.02 1.48 -16.05
C ASP A 253 29.08 2.06 -14.99
N MET A 254 29.61 2.98 -14.18
CA MET A 254 28.83 3.67 -13.16
C MET A 254 27.74 4.60 -13.73
N ASN A 255 27.74 4.88 -15.03
CA ASN A 255 26.67 5.62 -15.71
C ASN A 255 25.54 4.72 -16.22
N ALA A 256 25.68 3.39 -16.16
CA ALA A 256 24.63 2.50 -16.60
C ALA A 256 23.37 2.67 -15.74
N PRO A 257 22.16 2.49 -16.32
CA PRO A 257 20.90 2.55 -15.58
C PRO A 257 20.89 1.64 -14.35
N LEU A 258 21.50 0.45 -14.45
CA LEU A 258 21.73 -0.46 -13.34
C LEU A 258 23.22 -0.77 -13.19
N ASN A 259 23.72 -0.52 -11.98
CA ASN A 259 25.06 -0.85 -11.51
C ASN A 259 24.98 -1.31 -10.04
N ALA A 260 26.13 -1.55 -9.40
CA ALA A 260 26.19 -2.00 -8.01
C ALA A 260 25.53 -1.05 -7.00
N GLU A 261 25.63 0.27 -7.21
CA GLU A 261 25.05 1.29 -6.33
C GLU A 261 23.52 1.30 -6.44
N ARG A 262 22.99 1.24 -7.67
CA ARG A 262 21.54 1.19 -7.92
C ARG A 262 20.91 -0.08 -7.36
N LEU A 263 21.58 -1.23 -7.49
CA LEU A 263 21.10 -2.48 -6.93
C LEU A 263 21.10 -2.47 -5.40
N ALA A 264 22.06 -1.81 -4.76
CA ALA A 264 22.05 -1.64 -3.32
C ALA A 264 20.89 -0.78 -2.81
N VAL A 265 20.53 0.28 -3.54
CA VAL A 265 19.37 1.12 -3.20
C VAL A 265 18.05 0.34 -3.35
N VAL A 266 17.97 -0.56 -4.33
CA VAL A 266 16.83 -1.49 -4.48
C VAL A 266 16.75 -2.45 -3.28
N GLU A 267 17.88 -2.99 -2.85
CA GLU A 267 17.96 -3.90 -1.70
C GLU A 267 17.48 -3.21 -0.41
N ASP A 268 17.96 -2.00 -0.12
CA ASP A 268 17.54 -1.21 1.06
C ASP A 268 16.01 -0.99 1.07
N ALA A 269 15.42 -0.77 -0.10
CA ALA A 269 13.98 -0.61 -0.25
C ALA A 269 13.22 -1.93 -0.03
N ILE A 270 13.75 -3.07 -0.48
CA ILE A 270 13.17 -4.39 -0.23
C ILE A 270 13.19 -4.70 1.27
N TYR A 271 14.29 -4.39 1.98
CA TYR A 271 14.32 -4.54 3.44
C TYR A 271 13.29 -3.63 4.11
N THR A 272 13.15 -2.39 3.65
CA THR A 272 12.13 -1.46 4.16
C THR A 272 10.72 -2.02 3.97
N GLN A 273 10.41 -2.59 2.79
CA GLN A 273 9.11 -3.23 2.53
C GLN A 273 8.84 -4.37 3.51
N ALA A 274 9.82 -5.26 3.69
CA ALA A 274 9.67 -6.40 4.57
C ALA A 274 9.55 -6.03 6.04
N GLU A 275 10.33 -5.06 6.51
CA GLU A 275 10.25 -4.59 7.88
C GLU A 275 8.93 -3.87 8.14
N ALA A 276 8.43 -3.08 7.17
CA ALA A 276 7.12 -2.45 7.27
C ALA A 276 6.00 -3.50 7.41
N VAL A 277 6.03 -4.58 6.62
CA VAL A 277 5.00 -5.63 6.66
C VAL A 277 5.08 -6.50 7.92
N ASN A 278 6.29 -6.77 8.42
CA ASN A 278 6.48 -7.72 9.52
C ASN A 278 6.51 -7.07 10.92
N LEU A 279 6.79 -5.77 11.04
CA LEU A 279 6.98 -5.10 12.33
C LEU A 279 5.85 -4.13 12.72
N PHE A 280 4.93 -3.81 11.80
CA PHE A 280 3.79 -2.90 12.01
C PHE A 280 2.45 -3.60 11.83
#